data_AF-A0A434GG88-F1
#
_entry.id   AF-A0A434GG88-F1
#
_cell.length_a   1.000
_cell.length_b   1.000
_cell.length_c   1.000
_cell.angle_alpha   90.00
_cell.angle_beta   90.00
_cell.angle_gamma   90.00
#
_symmetry.space_group_name_H-M   'P 1'
#
loop_
_entity.id
_entity.type
_entity.pdbx_description
1 polymer ?
#
loop_
_entity_poly.entity_id
_entity_poly.type
_entity_poly.pdbx_seq_one_letter_code
_entity_poly.pdbx_strand_id
1 'polypeptide(L)'
;AQLGADVASANWHATALLVAKLAGDALFVDMGSTTTDIIAIKNGAVANDGYTDAGRLLTGELVYTGFTRTFLFGVASSAPVNGRLTPLMNEYFASIADAHRILGVLDEDDDRHPPADGKEKTVDGSIARLARMVGRDATDLTPPEWGEVARWFSEQQLRKVHDAASLVAGTLPRDVPIVGAGIGRW
;
A
#
# COMPACT_ATOMS: atom_id res chain seq x y z
N ALA A 1 -23.97 -20.23 1.00
CA ALA A 1 -23.72 -18.82 0.66
C ALA A 1 -22.69 -18.17 1.59
N GLN A 2 -22.74 -18.43 2.90
CA GLN A 2 -21.84 -17.83 3.91
C GLN A 2 -20.36 -18.27 3.79
N LEU A 3 -20.10 -19.58 3.57
CA LEU A 3 -18.75 -20.12 3.36
C LEU A 3 -17.95 -19.45 2.22
N GLY A 4 -18.61 -19.00 1.14
CA GLY A 4 -17.91 -18.36 0.02
C GLY A 4 -17.42 -16.95 0.33
N ALA A 5 -18.16 -16.22 1.17
CA ALA A 5 -17.76 -14.89 1.64
C ALA A 5 -16.64 -14.99 2.68
N ASP A 6 -16.73 -15.97 3.58
CA ASP A 6 -15.69 -16.25 4.59
C ASP A 6 -14.36 -16.70 3.97
N VAL A 7 -14.40 -17.41 2.83
CA VAL A 7 -13.19 -17.83 2.09
C VAL A 7 -12.56 -16.68 1.31
N ALA A 8 -13.36 -15.76 0.76
CA ALA A 8 -12.84 -14.63 -0.01
C ALA A 8 -12.13 -13.58 0.88
N SER A 9 -12.52 -13.43 2.15
CA SER A 9 -11.90 -12.53 3.13
C SER A 9 -10.70 -13.13 3.87
N ALA A 10 -10.30 -14.37 3.53
CA ALA A 10 -9.26 -15.15 4.22
C ALA A 10 -8.04 -15.49 3.34
N ASN A 11 -7.80 -14.75 2.25
CA ASN A 11 -6.63 -14.92 1.38
C ASN A 11 -5.29 -14.90 2.16
N TRP A 12 -5.22 -14.11 3.23
CA TRP A 12 -4.07 -14.00 4.13
C TRP A 12 -3.89 -15.20 5.06
N HIS A 13 -4.97 -15.93 5.40
CA HIS A 13 -4.97 -16.90 6.51
C HIS A 13 -4.13 -18.14 6.21
N ALA A 14 -4.20 -18.65 4.97
CA ALA A 14 -3.41 -19.80 4.56
C ALA A 14 -1.90 -19.50 4.58
N THR A 15 -1.50 -18.33 4.08
CA THR A 15 -0.09 -17.90 4.08
C THR A 15 0.40 -17.64 5.50
N ALA A 16 -0.39 -16.97 6.34
CA ALA A 16 -0.04 -16.73 7.75
C ALA A 16 0.16 -18.04 8.54
N LEU A 17 -0.69 -19.06 8.31
CA LEU A 17 -0.52 -20.39 8.92
C LEU A 17 0.76 -21.09 8.44
N LEU A 18 1.13 -20.92 7.18
CA LEU A 18 2.40 -21.45 6.66
C LEU A 18 3.59 -20.75 7.31
N VAL A 19 3.56 -19.42 7.42
CA VAL A 19 4.59 -18.65 8.11
C VAL A 19 4.71 -19.09 9.57
N ALA A 20 3.59 -19.32 10.25
CA ALA A 20 3.59 -19.79 11.63
C ALA A 20 4.32 -21.12 11.82
N LYS A 21 4.20 -22.02 10.84
CA LYS A 21 4.93 -23.30 10.84
C LYS A 21 6.41 -23.17 10.50
N LEU A 22 6.79 -22.20 9.69
CA LEU A 22 8.15 -22.07 9.16
C LEU A 22 9.03 -21.12 9.98
N ALA A 23 8.48 -20.00 10.46
CA ALA A 23 9.20 -18.93 11.13
C ALA A 23 8.96 -18.88 12.66
N GLY A 24 7.90 -19.53 13.15
CA GLY A 24 7.50 -19.39 14.56
C GLY A 24 6.93 -18.00 14.82
N ASP A 25 7.42 -17.31 15.84
CA ASP A 25 6.98 -15.95 16.17
C ASP A 25 7.46 -14.96 15.10
N ALA A 26 6.53 -14.20 14.50
CA ALA A 26 6.82 -13.30 13.39
C ALA A 26 5.75 -12.21 13.24
N LEU A 27 6.12 -11.12 12.58
CA LEU A 27 5.14 -10.18 12.00
C LEU A 27 5.02 -10.49 10.51
N PHE A 28 3.86 -10.99 10.07
CA PHE A 28 3.60 -11.26 8.67
C PHE A 28 2.97 -10.03 8.01
N VAL A 29 3.51 -9.60 6.87
CA VAL A 29 3.03 -8.44 6.09
C VAL A 29 2.84 -8.86 4.64
N ASP A 30 1.61 -8.81 4.14
CA ASP A 30 1.26 -9.17 2.76
C ASP A 30 0.64 -7.97 2.04
N MET A 31 1.38 -7.37 1.11
CA MET A 31 0.90 -6.24 0.33
C MET A 31 0.43 -6.68 -1.05
N GLY A 32 -0.89 -6.71 -1.23
CA GLY A 32 -1.52 -6.90 -2.52
C GLY A 32 -1.63 -5.60 -3.32
N SER A 33 -2.41 -5.63 -4.41
CA SER A 33 -2.67 -4.44 -5.23
C SER A 33 -3.47 -3.35 -4.53
N THR A 34 -4.32 -3.73 -3.56
CA THR A 34 -5.34 -2.85 -2.95
C THR A 34 -5.19 -2.69 -1.45
N THR A 35 -4.74 -3.75 -0.77
CA THR A 35 -4.71 -3.84 0.69
C THR A 35 -3.36 -4.40 1.14
N THR A 36 -3.05 -4.13 2.41
CA THR A 36 -1.91 -4.71 3.11
C THR A 36 -2.43 -5.40 4.35
N ASP A 37 -2.23 -6.71 4.43
CA ASP A 37 -2.58 -7.52 5.60
C ASP A 37 -1.37 -7.56 6.54
N ILE A 38 -1.58 -7.30 7.83
CA ILE A 38 -0.53 -7.27 8.85
C ILE A 38 -0.95 -8.17 10.00
N ILE A 39 -0.27 -9.29 10.20
CA ILE A 39 -0.72 -10.35 11.09
C ILE A 39 0.38 -10.73 12.08
N ALA A 40 0.04 -10.68 13.37
CA ALA A 40 0.90 -11.19 14.42
C ALA A 40 0.86 -12.72 14.41
N ILE A 41 2.04 -13.34 14.49
CA ILE A 41 2.20 -14.77 14.65
C ILE A 41 2.94 -15.02 15.96
N LYS A 42 2.34 -15.83 16.84
CA LYS A 42 2.80 -16.06 18.20
C LYS A 42 2.59 -17.50 18.61
N ASN A 43 3.62 -18.10 19.23
CA ASN A 43 3.67 -19.50 19.62
C ASN A 43 3.35 -20.45 18.45
N GLY A 44 3.79 -20.11 17.24
CA GLY A 44 3.54 -20.91 16.03
C GLY A 44 2.08 -20.93 15.57
N ALA A 45 1.26 -19.95 15.99
CA ALA A 45 -0.12 -19.78 15.56
C ALA A 45 -0.40 -18.32 15.17
N VAL A 46 -1.41 -18.14 14.31
CA VAL A 46 -1.95 -16.82 13.99
C VAL A 46 -2.59 -16.22 15.24
N ALA A 47 -2.16 -15.03 15.63
CA ALA A 47 -2.64 -14.31 16.81
C ALA A 47 -3.39 -13.05 16.38
N ASN A 48 -4.48 -13.22 15.63
CA ASN A 48 -5.30 -12.12 15.15
C ASN A 48 -6.40 -11.73 16.15
N ASP A 49 -6.64 -10.43 16.29
CA ASP A 49 -7.71 -9.84 17.10
C ASP A 49 -8.99 -9.63 16.27
N GLY A 50 -8.86 -9.27 15.00
CA GLY A 50 -9.95 -9.01 14.07
C GLY A 50 -10.31 -10.23 13.22
N TYR A 51 -11.59 -10.63 13.22
CA TYR A 51 -12.10 -11.72 12.38
C TYR A 51 -12.78 -11.24 11.09
N THR A 52 -13.37 -10.04 11.14
CA THR A 52 -14.04 -9.40 9.99
C THR A 52 -13.16 -8.27 9.44
N ASP A 53 -13.34 -7.87 8.18
CA ASP A 53 -12.61 -6.72 7.62
C ASP A 53 -12.77 -5.46 8.47
N ALA A 54 -13.95 -5.21 9.02
CA ALA A 54 -14.19 -4.09 9.93
C ALA A 54 -13.37 -4.22 11.23
N GLY A 55 -13.31 -5.42 11.81
CA GLY A 55 -12.46 -5.69 12.98
C GLY A 55 -10.98 -5.51 12.66
N ARG A 56 -10.53 -6.05 11.54
CA ARG A 56 -9.13 -5.97 11.08
C ARG A 56 -8.70 -4.53 10.77
N LEU A 57 -9.60 -3.71 10.24
CA LEU A 57 -9.37 -2.26 10.07
C LEU A 57 -9.20 -1.55 11.42
N LEU A 58 -9.99 -1.92 12.44
CA LEU A 58 -9.90 -1.33 13.78
C LEU A 58 -8.63 -1.73 14.53
N THR A 59 -8.15 -2.96 14.32
CA THR A 59 -6.96 -3.52 14.99
C THR A 59 -5.65 -3.24 14.25
N GLY A 60 -5.73 -2.68 13.03
CA GLY A 60 -4.56 -2.43 12.17
C GLY A 60 -4.09 -3.67 11.39
N GLU A 61 -4.81 -4.78 11.47
CA GLU A 61 -4.47 -6.03 10.76
C GLU A 61 -4.82 -6.00 9.27
N LEU A 62 -5.59 -4.99 8.86
CA LEU A 62 -5.90 -4.67 7.48
C LEU A 62 -5.70 -3.18 7.28
N VAL A 63 -4.75 -2.80 6.42
CA VAL A 63 -4.56 -1.42 5.96
C VAL A 63 -5.10 -1.34 4.54
N TYR A 64 -6.02 -0.40 4.30
CA TYR A 64 -6.64 -0.21 2.97
C TYR A 64 -5.74 0.57 2.00
N THR A 65 -4.52 0.08 1.84
CA THR A 65 -3.52 0.56 0.90
C THR A 65 -2.77 -0.64 0.32
N GLY A 66 -2.46 -0.61 -0.97
CA GLY A 66 -1.74 -1.67 -1.66
C GLY A 66 -0.84 -1.09 -2.73
N PHE A 67 -0.04 -1.93 -3.39
CA PHE A 67 1.10 -1.46 -4.17
C PHE A 67 0.73 -0.73 -5.47
N THR A 68 -0.49 -0.89 -6.00
CA THR A 68 -0.83 -0.36 -7.34
C THR A 68 -2.15 0.42 -7.42
N ARG A 69 -3.19 0.01 -6.70
CA ARG A 69 -4.56 0.50 -6.93
C ARG A 69 -5.02 1.59 -5.97
N THR A 70 -4.24 1.91 -4.95
CA THR A 70 -4.64 2.94 -3.98
C THR A 70 -4.66 4.31 -4.64
N PHE A 71 -5.78 5.02 -4.52
CA PHE A 71 -5.91 6.38 -5.02
C PHE A 71 -5.03 7.33 -4.22
N LEU A 72 -4.34 8.27 -4.89
CA LEU A 72 -3.41 9.17 -4.19
C LEU A 72 -4.10 10.04 -3.13
N PHE A 73 -5.34 10.46 -3.36
CA PHE A 73 -6.14 11.18 -2.34
C PHE A 73 -6.54 10.31 -1.13
N GLY A 74 -6.47 8.98 -1.25
CA GLY A 74 -6.60 8.05 -0.11
C GLY A 74 -5.28 7.88 0.67
N VAL A 75 -4.15 8.25 0.06
CA VAL A 75 -2.82 8.20 0.68
C VAL A 75 -2.54 9.47 1.48
N ALA A 76 -2.78 10.64 0.89
CA ALA A 76 -2.57 11.94 1.53
C ALA A 76 -3.61 12.96 1.07
N SER A 77 -3.83 14.03 1.85
CA SER A 77 -4.73 15.14 1.49
C SER A 77 -4.02 16.29 0.77
N SER A 78 -2.69 16.32 0.78
CA SER A 78 -1.85 17.31 0.11
C SER A 78 -0.49 16.72 -0.26
N ALA A 79 0.22 17.37 -1.17
CA ALA A 79 1.59 17.04 -1.55
C ALA A 79 2.48 18.31 -1.64
N PRO A 80 3.78 18.22 -1.33
CA PRO A 80 4.69 19.33 -1.44
C PRO A 80 5.02 19.62 -2.91
N VAL A 81 4.75 20.84 -3.36
CA VAL A 81 5.15 21.33 -4.68
C VAL A 81 5.84 22.68 -4.52
N ASN A 82 7.10 22.77 -4.97
CA ASN A 82 7.96 23.96 -4.84
C ASN A 82 7.97 24.54 -3.41
N GLY A 83 8.13 23.65 -2.42
CA GLY A 83 8.21 24.03 -1.00
C GLY A 83 6.89 24.44 -0.35
N ARG A 84 5.74 24.24 -1.02
CA ARG A 84 4.41 24.53 -0.47
C ARG A 84 3.54 23.29 -0.50
N LEU A 85 2.75 23.07 0.55
CA LEU A 85 1.74 22.01 0.53
C LEU A 85 0.57 22.43 -0.38
N THR A 86 0.40 21.69 -1.46
CA THR A 86 -0.71 21.85 -2.41
C THR A 86 -1.79 20.83 -2.05
N PRO A 87 -3.03 21.26 -1.75
CA PRO A 87 -4.16 20.35 -1.58
C PRO A 87 -4.39 19.52 -2.84
N LEU A 88 -4.80 18.27 -2.67
CA LEU A 88 -5.06 17.41 -3.81
C LEU A 88 -6.44 17.66 -4.42
N MET A 89 -6.55 17.50 -5.73
CA MET A 89 -7.82 17.45 -6.44
C MET A 89 -8.62 16.22 -5.99
N ASN A 90 -9.91 16.34 -5.69
CA ASN A 90 -10.72 15.21 -5.21
C ASN A 90 -11.32 14.37 -6.37
N GLU A 91 -10.48 14.03 -7.35
CA GLU A 91 -10.84 13.21 -8.52
C GLU A 91 -9.82 12.09 -8.72
N TYR A 92 -10.24 10.99 -9.36
CA TYR A 92 -9.34 9.89 -9.69
C TYR A 92 -8.48 10.25 -10.91
N PHE A 93 -7.36 10.95 -10.65
CA PHE A 93 -6.35 11.25 -11.68
C PHE A 93 -5.15 10.32 -11.65
N ALA A 94 -4.78 9.81 -10.47
CA ALA A 94 -3.60 8.96 -10.30
C ALA A 94 -3.79 7.95 -9.18
N SER A 95 -3.13 6.80 -9.30
CA SER A 95 -2.98 5.82 -8.21
C SER A 95 -1.53 5.77 -7.72
N ILE A 96 -1.29 5.04 -6.64
CA ILE A 96 0.06 4.84 -6.11
C ILE A 96 0.99 4.10 -7.09
N ALA A 97 0.45 3.32 -8.04
CA ALA A 97 1.23 2.77 -9.15
C ALA A 97 1.93 3.89 -9.94
N ASP A 98 1.30 5.06 -10.11
CA ASP A 98 1.94 6.19 -10.80
C ASP A 98 3.14 6.70 -10.03
N ALA A 99 3.04 6.82 -8.71
CA ALA A 99 4.15 7.20 -7.85
C ALA A 99 5.28 6.16 -7.92
N HIS A 100 4.96 4.88 -7.77
CA HIS A 100 5.96 3.79 -7.82
C HIS A 100 6.65 3.67 -9.18
N ARG A 101 5.92 3.90 -10.28
CA ARG A 101 6.49 3.94 -11.63
C ARG A 101 7.46 5.11 -11.81
N ILE A 102 7.10 6.31 -11.34
CA ILE A 102 7.99 7.48 -11.38
C ILE A 102 9.26 7.23 -10.57
N LEU A 103 9.14 6.53 -9.44
CA LEU A 103 10.28 6.16 -8.58
C LEU A 103 11.12 5.00 -9.14
N GLY A 104 10.67 4.33 -10.21
CA GLY A 104 11.37 3.21 -10.83
C GLY A 104 11.37 1.93 -9.99
N VAL A 105 10.44 1.79 -9.04
CA VAL A 105 10.32 0.62 -8.15
C VAL A 105 9.19 -0.33 -8.54
N LEU A 106 8.33 0.09 -9.47
CA LEU A 106 7.23 -0.74 -9.96
C LEU A 106 7.70 -1.71 -11.04
N ASP A 107 7.47 -3.00 -10.81
CA ASP A 107 7.47 -4.00 -11.87
C ASP A 107 6.16 -3.86 -12.67
N GLU A 108 6.24 -3.65 -13.99
CA GLU A 108 5.05 -3.45 -14.81
C GLU A 108 4.14 -4.69 -14.86
N ASP A 109 4.69 -5.88 -14.59
CA ASP A 109 3.90 -7.11 -14.44
C ASP A 109 3.03 -7.13 -13.17
N ASP A 110 3.31 -6.28 -12.17
CA ASP A 110 2.53 -6.14 -10.95
C ASP A 110 1.32 -5.20 -11.14
N ASP A 111 1.38 -4.27 -12.10
CA ASP A 111 0.29 -3.35 -12.42
C ASP A 111 -0.58 -3.86 -13.58
N ARG A 112 -1.61 -4.64 -13.23
CA ARG A 112 -2.57 -5.22 -14.18
C ARG A 112 -3.79 -4.34 -14.49
N HIS A 113 -3.96 -3.19 -13.82
CA HIS A 113 -5.20 -2.40 -13.91
C HIS A 113 -5.03 -1.19 -14.84
N PRO A 114 -6.03 -0.81 -15.66
CA PRO A 114 -5.92 0.39 -16.48
C PRO A 114 -5.59 1.63 -15.64
N PRO A 115 -4.74 2.55 -16.13
CA PRO A 115 -4.52 3.82 -15.44
C PRO A 115 -5.79 4.68 -15.48
N ALA A 116 -5.87 5.67 -14.58
CA ALA A 116 -7.06 6.48 -14.39
C ALA A 116 -7.55 7.20 -15.66
N ASP A 117 -6.64 7.57 -16.55
CA ASP A 117 -6.93 8.25 -17.82
C ASP A 117 -7.06 7.30 -19.02
N GLY A 118 -6.92 5.99 -18.81
CA GLY A 118 -6.96 4.97 -19.85
C GLY A 118 -5.81 5.03 -20.87
N LYS A 119 -4.75 5.81 -20.59
CA LYS A 119 -3.59 5.96 -21.49
C LYS A 119 -2.49 4.94 -21.18
N GLU A 120 -1.31 5.15 -21.74
CA GLU A 120 -0.15 4.31 -21.53
C GLU A 120 0.39 4.38 -20.09
N LYS A 121 1.05 3.29 -19.68
CA LYS A 121 1.71 3.11 -18.38
C LYS A 121 3.21 3.39 -18.50
N THR A 122 3.54 4.60 -18.91
CA THR A 122 4.92 5.08 -18.99
C THR A 122 5.21 6.02 -17.82
N VAL A 123 6.48 6.27 -17.53
CA VAL A 123 6.89 7.28 -16.54
C VAL A 123 6.28 8.64 -16.88
N ASP A 124 6.35 9.08 -18.14
CA ASP A 124 5.76 10.34 -18.59
C ASP A 124 4.22 10.36 -18.43
N GLY A 125 3.55 9.25 -18.73
CA GLY A 125 2.11 9.10 -18.50
C GLY A 125 1.74 9.19 -17.02
N SER A 126 2.53 8.58 -16.15
CA SER A 126 2.37 8.68 -14.69
C SER A 126 2.64 10.09 -14.18
N ILE A 127 3.63 10.80 -14.71
CA ILE A 127 3.88 12.21 -14.40
C ILE A 127 2.67 13.07 -14.80
N ALA A 128 2.11 12.87 -16.00
CA ALA A 128 0.95 13.63 -16.44
C ALA A 128 -0.28 13.40 -15.54
N ARG A 129 -0.51 12.17 -15.09
CA ARG A 129 -1.57 11.83 -14.12
C ARG A 129 -1.31 12.45 -12.74
N LEU A 130 -0.08 12.36 -12.23
CA LEU A 130 0.33 12.95 -10.96
C LEU A 130 0.21 14.49 -10.97
N ALA A 131 0.55 15.14 -12.09
CA ALA A 131 0.44 16.58 -12.22
C ALA A 131 -1.00 17.08 -12.06
N ARG A 132 -1.96 16.39 -12.67
CA ARG A 132 -3.39 16.68 -12.52
C ARG A 132 -3.85 16.55 -11.06
N MET A 133 -3.28 15.59 -10.32
CA MET A 133 -3.58 15.37 -8.90
C MET A 133 -3.32 16.63 -8.04
N VAL A 134 -2.32 17.43 -8.43
CA VAL A 134 -1.92 18.69 -7.77
C VAL A 134 -2.31 19.94 -8.58
N GLY A 135 -3.23 19.81 -9.55
CA GLY A 135 -3.76 20.92 -10.33
C GLY A 135 -2.76 21.58 -11.28
N ARG A 136 -1.83 20.80 -11.84
CA ARG A 136 -0.73 21.26 -12.70
C ARG A 136 -0.66 20.49 -14.01
N ASP A 137 0.15 21.00 -14.93
CA ASP A 137 0.58 20.29 -16.13
C ASP A 137 1.95 19.62 -15.91
N ALA A 138 2.21 18.53 -16.63
CA ALA A 138 3.46 17.78 -16.54
C ALA A 138 4.70 18.64 -16.78
N THR A 139 4.57 19.68 -17.60
CA THR A 139 5.65 20.61 -17.96
C THR A 139 5.95 21.67 -16.90
N ASP A 140 5.12 21.78 -15.86
CA ASP A 140 5.29 22.80 -14.82
C ASP A 140 6.47 22.51 -13.88
N LEU A 141 6.92 21.25 -13.83
CA LEU A 141 8.06 20.79 -13.05
C LEU A 141 8.96 19.88 -13.89
N THR A 142 10.21 19.76 -13.48
CA THR A 142 11.18 18.82 -14.06
C THR A 142 10.93 17.37 -13.59
N PRO A 143 11.41 16.34 -14.31
CA PRO A 143 11.24 14.96 -13.88
C PRO A 143 11.75 14.65 -12.45
N PRO A 144 12.91 15.19 -11.99
CA PRO A 144 13.34 15.01 -10.59
C PRO A 144 12.37 15.63 -9.58
N GLU A 145 11.79 16.80 -9.88
CA GLU A 145 10.81 17.44 -9.00
C GLU A 145 9.51 16.62 -8.91
N TRP A 146 9.07 16.02 -10.03
CA TRP A 146 7.98 15.03 -9.98
C TRP A 146 8.34 13.79 -9.17
N GLY A 147 9.61 13.37 -9.20
CA GLY A 147 10.15 12.33 -8.33
C GLY A 147 10.01 12.66 -6.84
N GLU A 148 10.22 13.91 -6.44
CA GLU A 148 10.00 14.35 -5.05
C GLU A 148 8.52 14.27 -4.65
N VAL A 149 7.60 14.67 -5.54
CA VAL A 149 6.16 14.55 -5.32
C VAL A 149 5.76 13.08 -5.19
N ALA A 150 6.27 12.21 -6.07
CA ALA A 150 6.02 10.77 -6.02
C ALA A 150 6.55 10.13 -4.73
N ARG A 151 7.78 10.51 -4.31
CA ARG A 151 8.37 10.04 -3.06
C ARG A 151 7.53 10.42 -1.86
N TRP A 152 6.97 11.63 -1.83
CA TRP A 152 6.05 12.02 -0.77
C TRP A 152 4.89 11.03 -0.63
N PHE A 153 4.24 10.64 -1.72
CA PHE A 153 3.14 9.67 -1.66
C PHE A 153 3.59 8.28 -1.19
N SER A 154 4.75 7.80 -1.68
CA SER A 154 5.32 6.53 -1.23
C SER A 154 5.61 6.55 0.28
N GLU A 155 6.21 7.63 0.79
CA GLU A 155 6.47 7.83 2.22
C GLU A 155 5.17 7.90 3.06
N GLN A 156 4.13 8.58 2.56
CA GLN A 156 2.84 8.64 3.24
C GLN A 156 2.14 7.27 3.27
N GLN A 157 2.27 6.46 2.21
CA GLN A 157 1.79 5.07 2.21
C GLN A 157 2.56 4.24 3.23
N LEU A 158 3.89 4.32 3.23
CA LEU A 158 4.75 3.57 4.14
C LEU A 158 4.43 3.89 5.60
N ARG A 159 4.20 5.16 5.94
CA ARG A 159 3.80 5.57 7.30
C ARG A 159 2.52 4.88 7.77
N LYS A 160 1.49 4.79 6.92
CA LYS A 160 0.24 4.08 7.26
C LYS A 160 0.49 2.60 7.57
N VAL A 161 1.32 1.94 6.77
CA VAL A 161 1.69 0.52 6.98
C VAL A 161 2.52 0.38 8.25
N HIS A 162 3.48 1.27 8.47
CA HIS A 162 4.35 1.27 9.64
C HIS A 162 3.57 1.49 10.96
N ASP A 163 2.63 2.42 10.98
CA ASP A 163 1.80 2.69 12.16
C ASP A 163 0.97 1.45 12.53
N ALA A 164 0.38 0.79 11.53
CA ALA A 164 -0.37 -0.45 11.73
C ALA A 164 0.53 -1.63 12.14
N ALA A 165 1.70 -1.77 11.52
CA ALA A 165 2.72 -2.75 11.90
C ALA A 165 3.17 -2.56 13.36
N SER A 166 3.36 -1.31 13.80
CA SER A 166 3.73 -0.98 15.18
C SER A 166 2.64 -1.37 16.18
N LEU A 167 1.37 -1.18 15.82
CA LEU A 167 0.22 -1.58 16.62
C LEU A 167 0.15 -3.11 16.78
N VAL A 168 0.19 -3.85 15.66
CA VAL A 168 0.09 -5.31 15.64
C VAL A 168 1.30 -5.96 16.32
N ALA A 169 2.50 -5.44 16.07
CA ALA A 169 3.75 -5.95 16.67
C ALA A 169 3.83 -5.75 18.19
N GLY A 170 3.03 -4.86 18.78
CA GLY A 170 3.00 -4.62 20.23
C GLY A 170 2.66 -5.86 21.07
N THR A 171 2.08 -6.90 20.46
CA THR A 171 1.75 -8.17 21.10
C THR A 171 2.85 -9.23 21.05
N LEU A 172 3.90 -8.97 20.25
CA LEU A 172 4.99 -9.90 19.94
C LEU A 172 6.22 -9.68 20.83
N PRO A 173 7.09 -10.69 21.02
CA PRO A 173 8.43 -10.49 21.57
C PRO A 173 9.24 -9.47 20.76
N ARG A 174 10.25 -8.87 21.40
CA ARG A 174 11.22 -8.04 20.67
C ARG A 174 12.02 -8.91 19.70
N ASP A 175 12.45 -8.31 18.59
CA ASP A 175 13.34 -8.90 17.58
C ASP A 175 12.79 -10.12 16.82
N VAL A 176 11.45 -10.27 16.74
CA VAL A 176 10.82 -11.22 15.82
C VAL A 176 11.08 -10.81 14.36
N PRO A 177 11.27 -11.77 13.44
CA PRO A 177 11.39 -11.46 12.03
C PRO A 177 10.10 -10.86 11.46
N ILE A 178 10.27 -9.95 10.49
CA ILE A 178 9.20 -9.52 9.59
C ILE A 178 9.24 -10.42 8.36
N VAL A 179 8.13 -11.08 8.05
CA VAL A 179 7.98 -11.93 6.87
C VAL A 179 7.10 -11.21 5.87
N GLY A 180 7.70 -10.77 4.75
CA GLY A 180 6.99 -10.09 3.66
C GLY A 180 6.43 -11.06 2.61
N ALA A 181 5.26 -10.74 2.07
CA ALA A 181 4.66 -11.38 0.91
C ALA A 181 3.93 -10.36 0.01
N GLY A 182 3.45 -10.83 -1.13
CA GLY A 182 2.73 -10.01 -2.10
C GLY A 182 3.65 -9.27 -3.07
N ILE A 183 3.10 -8.25 -3.71
CA ILE A 183 3.76 -7.51 -4.79
C ILE A 183 4.52 -6.26 -4.29
N GLY A 184 4.24 -5.80 -3.06
CA GLY A 184 4.85 -4.61 -2.44
C GLY A 184 6.22 -4.85 -1.79
N ARG A 185 7.11 -5.58 -2.45
CA ARG A 185 8.44 -5.98 -1.94
C ARG A 185 9.50 -4.86 -1.95
N TRP A 186 9.13 -3.64 -2.36
CA TRP A 186 10.04 -2.56 -2.73
C TRP A 186 9.97 -1.37 -1.77
#